data_AF-A0A0N4YJ89-F1
#
_entry.id   AF-A0A0N4YJ89-F1
#
_cell.length_a   1.000
_cell.length_b   1.000
_cell.length_c   1.000
_cell.angle_alpha   90.00
_cell.angle_beta   90.00
_cell.angle_gamma   90.00
#
_symmetry.space_group_name_H-M   'P 1'
#
loop_
_entity.id
_entity.type
_entity.pdbx_description
1 polymer ?
#
loop_
_entity_poly.entity_id
_entity_poly.type
_entity_poly.pdbx_seq_one_letter_code
_entity_poly.pdbx_strand_id
1 'polypeptide(L)'
;MKFAVFTLICFLAATLVSADYHCYQCVSTSDNESDCEESDPAKLKQFIKTCPPLKEGTFKDSAAVGCRKIIQTVESRVSTIRECAYSGEPVSGLKKTGNWGINMYYYQCENSVMLYF
;
A
#
# COMPACT_ATOMS: atom_id res chain seq x y z
N MET A 1 -29.53 44.36 29.38
CA MET A 1 -30.10 43.01 29.59
C MET A 1 -30.72 42.51 28.30
N LYS A 2 -30.54 41.21 27.99
CA LYS A 2 -30.98 40.43 26.80
C LYS A 2 -29.95 40.40 25.66
N PHE A 3 -28.98 39.49 25.74
CA PHE A 3 -29.00 38.09 25.26
C PHE A 3 -28.93 37.98 23.74
N ALA A 4 -27.71 37.75 23.22
CA ALA A 4 -27.48 37.04 21.97
C ALA A 4 -26.05 36.45 21.98
N VAL A 5 -25.79 35.61 22.99
CA VAL A 5 -24.70 34.62 22.94
C VAL A 5 -25.21 33.51 22.04
N PHE A 6 -24.92 33.57 20.74
CA PHE A 6 -25.29 32.49 19.80
C PHE A 6 -24.31 32.35 18.62
N THR A 7 -23.03 32.66 18.83
CA THR A 7 -21.94 32.13 17.99
C THR A 7 -21.48 30.80 18.56
N LEU A 8 -22.42 29.85 18.59
CA LEU A 8 -22.23 28.50 19.04
C LEU A 8 -21.79 27.65 17.82
N ILE A 9 -20.50 27.33 17.78
CA ILE A 9 -19.93 26.09 17.23
C ILE A 9 -20.15 25.88 15.72
N CYS A 10 -19.33 26.52 14.91
CA CYS A 10 -18.85 25.94 13.64
C CYS A 10 -17.42 25.41 13.86
N PHE A 11 -17.24 24.51 14.83
CA PHE A 11 -16.10 23.59 14.73
C PHE A 11 -16.46 22.63 13.61
N LEU A 12 -15.91 22.91 12.42
CA LEU A 12 -15.81 21.97 11.32
C LEU A 12 -15.47 20.61 11.91
N ALA A 13 -16.44 19.69 11.89
CA ALA A 13 -16.13 18.28 11.83
C ALA A 13 -15.35 18.10 10.52
N ALA A 14 -14.02 18.26 10.59
CA ALA A 14 -13.13 17.62 9.65
C ALA A 14 -13.36 16.13 9.86
N THR A 15 -14.35 15.59 9.15
CA THR A 15 -14.50 14.17 8.95
C THR A 15 -13.18 13.72 8.36
N LEU A 16 -12.33 13.14 9.20
CA LEU A 16 -11.18 12.37 8.78
C LEU A 16 -11.75 11.24 7.92
N VAL A 17 -11.85 11.48 6.62
CA VAL A 17 -12.07 10.41 5.65
C VAL A 17 -10.80 9.58 5.73
N SER A 18 -10.84 8.50 6.53
CA SER A 18 -9.86 7.44 6.38
C SER A 18 -10.18 6.77 5.06
N ALA A 19 -9.59 7.26 3.97
CA ALA A 19 -9.66 6.58 2.70
C ALA A 19 -8.95 5.23 2.87
N ASP A 20 -9.71 4.14 2.85
CA ASP A 20 -9.16 2.81 2.89
C ASP A 20 -8.36 2.57 1.60
N TYR A 21 -7.06 2.30 1.73
CA TYR A 21 -6.23 2.00 0.57
C TYR A 21 -6.57 0.60 0.03
N HIS A 22 -6.72 0.51 -1.29
CA HIS A 22 -6.86 -0.75 -2.00
C HIS A 22 -5.62 -0.98 -2.87
N CYS A 23 -4.95 -2.11 -2.68
CA CYS A 23 -3.73 -2.44 -3.41
C CYS A 23 -3.84 -3.84 -4.02
N TYR A 24 -3.11 -4.07 -5.10
CA TYR A 24 -2.80 -5.44 -5.52
C TYR A 24 -2.00 -6.12 -4.41
N GLN A 25 -2.47 -7.26 -3.94
CA GLN A 25 -1.88 -8.03 -2.85
C GLN A 25 -1.68 -9.49 -3.30
N CYS A 26 -0.49 -9.79 -3.81
CA CYS A 26 -0.12 -11.06 -4.44
C CYS A 26 1.40 -11.30 -4.47
N VAL A 27 1.80 -12.55 -4.74
CA VAL A 27 3.19 -12.98 -4.95
C VAL A 27 3.26 -13.88 -6.18
N SER A 28 4.04 -13.52 -7.20
CA SER A 28 4.04 -14.23 -8.50
C SER A 28 4.47 -15.70 -8.46
N THR A 29 5.13 -16.12 -7.37
CA THR A 29 5.54 -17.51 -7.14
C THR A 29 4.55 -18.32 -6.31
N SER A 30 3.46 -17.73 -5.84
CA SER A 30 2.38 -18.44 -5.16
C SER A 30 1.48 -19.16 -6.17
N ASP A 31 0.82 -20.23 -5.72
CA ASP A 31 -0.09 -21.00 -6.55
C ASP A 31 -1.22 -20.13 -7.11
N ASN A 32 -1.37 -20.14 -8.44
CA ASN A 32 -2.38 -19.38 -9.19
C ASN A 32 -2.24 -17.84 -9.11
N GLU A 33 -1.07 -17.32 -8.71
CA GLU A 33 -0.82 -15.87 -8.67
C GLU A 33 0.23 -15.42 -9.71
N SER A 34 0.49 -16.20 -10.76
CA SER A 34 1.49 -15.87 -11.79
C SER A 34 1.24 -14.50 -12.44
N ASP A 35 -0.02 -14.13 -12.66
CA ASP A 35 -0.42 -12.82 -13.20
C ASP A 35 0.03 -11.63 -12.31
N CYS A 36 0.53 -11.85 -11.09
CA CYS A 36 1.06 -10.80 -10.22
C CYS A 36 2.29 -10.08 -10.82
N GLU A 37 3.04 -10.76 -11.69
CA GLU A 37 4.20 -10.17 -12.40
C GLU A 37 3.80 -9.25 -13.55
N GLU A 38 2.55 -9.33 -13.99
CA GLU A 38 2.04 -8.57 -15.11
C GLU A 38 1.92 -7.07 -14.78
N SER A 39 1.85 -6.28 -15.83
CA SER A 39 1.57 -4.84 -15.75
C SER A 39 0.16 -4.47 -16.23
N ASP A 40 -0.54 -5.41 -16.86
CA ASP A 40 -1.91 -5.20 -17.33
C ASP A 40 -2.90 -5.11 -16.15
N PRO A 41 -3.59 -3.97 -15.95
CA PRO A 41 -4.58 -3.82 -14.89
C PRO A 41 -5.72 -4.84 -14.96
N ALA A 42 -6.06 -5.36 -16.15
CA ALA A 42 -7.12 -6.36 -16.31
C ALA A 42 -6.75 -7.68 -15.63
N LYS A 43 -5.51 -8.15 -15.81
CA LYS A 43 -4.97 -9.35 -15.15
C LYS A 43 -4.77 -9.16 -13.65
N LEU A 44 -4.37 -7.95 -13.25
CA LEU A 44 -4.10 -7.63 -11.85
C LEU A 44 -5.37 -7.43 -11.01
N LYS A 45 -6.51 -7.11 -11.64
CA LYS A 45 -7.77 -6.74 -10.96
C LYS A 45 -8.21 -7.74 -9.88
N GLN A 46 -7.96 -9.03 -10.11
CA GLN A 46 -8.30 -10.11 -9.16
C GLN A 46 -7.53 -10.03 -7.82
N PHE A 47 -6.40 -9.33 -7.79
CA PHE A 47 -5.55 -9.22 -6.60
C PHE A 47 -5.85 -7.98 -5.75
N ILE A 48 -6.84 -7.15 -6.11
CA ILE A 48 -7.21 -5.96 -5.35
C ILE A 48 -7.79 -6.39 -3.99
N LYS A 49 -7.14 -5.97 -2.91
CA LYS A 49 -7.59 -6.20 -1.53
C LYS A 49 -7.45 -4.91 -0.72
N THR A 50 -8.34 -4.70 0.25
CA THR A 50 -8.24 -3.61 1.22
C THR A 50 -6.98 -3.78 2.07
N CYS A 51 -6.28 -2.68 2.33
CA CYS A 51 -5.10 -2.65 3.19
C CYS A 51 -5.50 -2.58 4.67
N PRO A 52 -5.26 -3.64 5.46
CA PRO A 52 -5.57 -3.60 6.88
C PRO A 52 -4.54 -2.76 7.64
N PRO A 53 -4.89 -2.14 8.78
CA PRO A 53 -3.88 -1.63 9.71
C PRO A 53 -2.92 -2.74 10.14
N LEU A 54 -1.63 -2.42 10.27
CA LEU A 54 -0.65 -3.39 10.75
C LEU A 54 -0.89 -3.73 12.22
N LYS A 55 -0.79 -5.02 12.56
CA LYS A 55 -0.97 -5.48 13.95
C LYS A 55 0.31 -5.40 14.77
N GLU A 56 1.47 -5.32 14.12
CA GLU A 56 2.80 -5.47 14.72
C GLU A 56 3.86 -4.65 13.98
N GLY A 57 5.05 -4.53 14.58
CA GLY A 57 6.22 -3.85 14.00
C GLY A 57 6.25 -2.33 14.20
N THR A 58 7.20 -1.66 13.53
CA THR A 58 7.46 -0.22 13.65
C THR A 58 6.26 0.66 13.27
N PHE A 59 5.37 0.15 12.41
CA PHE A 59 4.18 0.84 11.90
C PHE A 59 2.88 0.22 12.43
N LYS A 60 2.92 -0.41 13.61
CA LYS A 60 1.74 -0.97 14.26
C LYS A 60 0.61 0.08 14.37
N ASP A 61 -0.62 -0.38 14.19
CA ASP A 61 -1.87 0.39 14.21
C ASP A 61 -1.94 1.52 13.16
N SER A 62 -0.93 1.62 12.27
CA SER A 62 -0.91 2.60 11.20
C SER A 62 -1.71 2.12 10.00
N ALA A 63 -2.52 3.02 9.43
CA ALA A 63 -3.16 2.81 8.14
C ALA A 63 -2.11 2.76 7.03
N ALA A 64 -2.42 2.04 5.95
CA ALA A 64 -1.59 2.11 4.75
C ALA A 64 -1.60 3.52 4.17
N VAL A 65 -0.46 3.92 3.61
CA VAL A 65 -0.22 5.23 2.99
C VAL A 65 0.02 5.12 1.48
N GLY A 66 -0.04 3.90 0.93
CA GLY A 66 0.12 3.65 -0.50
C GLY A 66 0.22 2.17 -0.84
N CYS A 67 0.55 1.88 -2.10
CA CYS A 67 0.84 0.54 -2.60
C CYS A 67 2.33 0.42 -2.94
N ARG A 68 2.85 -0.81 -2.85
CA ARG A 68 4.24 -1.13 -3.16
C ARG A 68 4.32 -2.39 -4.02
N LYS A 69 5.22 -2.34 -5.01
CA LYS A 69 5.70 -3.50 -5.75
C LYS A 69 7.16 -3.76 -5.33
N ILE A 70 7.50 -5.02 -5.10
CA ILE A 70 8.84 -5.47 -4.79
C ILE A 70 9.21 -6.50 -5.84
N ILE A 71 10.31 -6.27 -6.55
CA ILE A 71 10.95 -7.30 -7.37
C ILE A 71 12.05 -7.91 -6.51
N GLN A 72 11.80 -9.12 -6.05
CA GLN A 72 12.73 -9.86 -5.21
C GLN A 72 13.44 -10.92 -6.05
N THR A 73 14.75 -11.00 -5.90
CA THR A 73 15.58 -12.06 -6.45
C THR A 73 16.20 -12.82 -5.28
N VAL A 74 15.93 -14.12 -5.19
CA VAL A 74 16.58 -15.04 -4.27
C VAL A 74 17.37 -16.04 -5.11
N GLU A 75 18.69 -15.95 -5.01
CA GLU A 75 19.67 -16.61 -5.86
C GLU A 75 19.42 -16.27 -7.33
N SER A 76 18.80 -17.17 -8.09
CA SER A 76 18.45 -17.02 -9.51
C SER A 76 16.94 -16.92 -9.75
N ARG A 77 16.12 -16.99 -8.69
CA ARG A 77 14.65 -16.95 -8.80
C ARG A 77 14.14 -15.54 -8.55
N VAL A 78 13.33 -15.05 -9.47
CA VAL A 78 12.68 -13.74 -9.38
C VAL A 78 11.23 -13.93 -8.97
N SER A 79 10.77 -13.13 -8.01
CA SER A 79 9.37 -13.00 -7.64
C SER A 79 8.96 -11.53 -7.67
N THR A 80 7.74 -11.28 -8.14
CA THR A 80 7.07 -9.99 -7.99
C THR A 80 6.11 -10.10 -6.82
N ILE A 81 6.27 -9.21 -5.84
CA ILE A 81 5.39 -9.09 -4.67
C ILE A 81 4.70 -7.74 -4.79
N ARG A 82 3.37 -7.73 -4.68
CA ARG A 82 2.59 -6.49 -4.57
C ARG A 82 1.92 -6.47 -3.21
N GLU A 83 2.04 -5.37 -2.49
CA GLU A 83 1.57 -5.24 -1.10
C GLU A 83 1.23 -3.79 -0.73
N CYS A 84 0.64 -3.60 0.45
CA CYS A 84 0.38 -2.29 1.03
C CYS A 84 1.67 -1.67 1.59
N ALA A 85 1.80 -0.35 1.44
CA ALA A 85 2.89 0.43 2.00
C ALA A 85 2.41 1.22 3.22
N TYR A 86 3.18 1.17 4.31
CA TYR A 86 2.87 1.84 5.58
C TYR A 86 3.87 2.94 5.95
N SER A 87 4.88 3.14 5.09
CA SER A 87 5.85 4.23 5.18
C SER A 87 5.69 5.16 3.98
N GLY A 88 5.71 6.47 4.22
CA GLY A 88 5.69 7.49 3.17
C GLY A 88 7.04 7.73 2.49
N GLU A 89 8.09 6.99 2.87
CA GLU A 89 9.43 7.14 2.30
C GLU A 89 9.44 6.88 0.79
N PRO A 90 10.07 7.75 -0.02
CA PRO A 90 10.19 7.55 -1.46
C PRO A 90 11.19 6.43 -1.75
N VAL A 91 10.68 5.22 -1.98
CA VAL A 91 11.51 4.01 -2.16
C VAL A 91 11.57 3.51 -3.61
N SER A 92 11.00 4.23 -4.56
CA SER A 92 10.99 3.80 -5.97
C SER A 92 12.41 3.72 -6.56
N GLY A 93 12.76 2.56 -7.12
CA GLY A 93 14.09 2.24 -7.63
C GLY A 93 15.11 1.90 -6.53
N LEU A 94 14.72 1.94 -5.26
CA LEU A 94 15.63 1.62 -4.16
C LEU A 94 15.95 0.13 -4.16
N LYS A 95 17.23 -0.20 -4.30
CA LYS A 95 17.75 -1.54 -4.10
C LYS A 95 18.05 -1.77 -2.62
N LYS A 96 17.48 -2.82 -2.04
CA LYS A 96 17.90 -3.38 -0.75
C LYS A 96 18.49 -4.76 -0.98
N THR A 97 19.68 -4.98 -0.45
CA THR A 97 20.37 -6.26 -0.51
C THR A 97 20.37 -6.87 0.87
N GLY A 98 19.99 -8.14 0.96
CA GLY A 98 20.10 -8.93 2.19
C GLY A 98 21.46 -9.61 2.24
N ASN A 99 21.46 -10.95 2.29
CA ASN A 99 22.65 -11.76 2.07
C ASN A 99 23.05 -11.77 0.58
N TRP A 100 24.21 -12.33 0.23
CA TRP A 100 24.76 -12.33 -1.14
C TRP A 100 23.76 -12.78 -2.24
N GLY A 101 22.87 -13.71 -1.91
CA GLY A 101 21.84 -14.22 -2.83
C GLY A 101 20.53 -13.43 -2.87
N ILE A 102 20.31 -12.40 -2.04
CA ILE A 102 19.00 -11.73 -1.93
C ILE A 102 19.10 -10.27 -2.35
N ASN A 103 18.42 -9.92 -3.44
CA ASN A 103 18.29 -8.55 -3.92
C ASN A 103 16.81 -8.18 -4.04
N MET A 104 16.42 -7.01 -3.57
CA MET A 104 15.05 -6.52 -3.66
C MET A 104 15.07 -5.11 -4.25
N TYR A 105 14.22 -4.86 -5.25
CA TYR A 105 13.96 -3.53 -5.77
C TYR A 105 12.56 -3.10 -5.38
N TYR A 106 12.46 -1.92 -4.79
CA TYR A 106 11.23 -1.35 -4.29
C TYR A 106 10.67 -0.36 -5.31
N TYR A 107 9.37 -0.40 -5.54
CA TYR A 107 8.63 0.54 -6.40
C TYR A 107 7.35 0.94 -5.69
N GLN A 108 7.06 2.23 -5.64
CA GLN A 108 5.89 2.76 -4.96
C GLN A 108 4.89 3.28 -5.99
N CYS A 109 3.60 3.02 -5.74
CA CYS A 109 2.48 3.45 -6.59
C CYS A 109 2.48 2.96 -8.04
N GLU A 110 3.29 1.94 -8.37
CA GLU A 110 3.26 1.32 -9.71
C GLU A 110 1.95 0.52 -9.88
N ASN A 111 1.10 0.98 -10.80
CA ASN A 111 -0.26 0.47 -11.05
C ASN A 111 -1.19 0.59 -9.84
N SER A 112 -1.01 1.58 -8.95
CA SER A 112 -1.90 1.74 -7.79
C SER A 112 -3.30 2.19 -8.22
N VAL A 113 -4.34 1.50 -7.73
CA VAL A 113 -5.72 1.92 -7.89
C VAL A 113 -6.14 2.68 -6.63
N MET A 114 -6.19 4.00 -6.69
CA MET A 114 -6.79 4.80 -5.63
C MET A 114 -8.31 4.79 -5.82
N LEU A 115 -9.00 3.82 -5.21
CA LEU A 115 -10.45 3.78 -5.20
C LEU A 115 -10.94 4.66 -4.06
N TYR A 116 -11.48 5.83 -4.41
CA TYR A 116 -12.31 6.60 -3.51
C TYR A 116 -13.71 5.97 -3.51
N PHE A 117 -14.14 5.43 -2.39
CA PHE A 117 -15.54 5.05 -2.16
C PHE A 117 -16.21 6.12 -1.29
#